data_AF-A0A3P7KNX3-F1
#
_entry.id   AF-A0A3P7KNX3-F1
#
_cell.length_a   1.000
_cell.length_b   1.000
_cell.length_c   1.000
_cell.angle_alpha   90.00
_cell.angle_beta   90.00
_cell.angle_gamma   90.00
#
_symmetry.space_group_name_H-M   'P 1'
#
loop_
_entity.id
_entity.type
_entity.pdbx_description
1 polymer ?
#
loop_
_entity_poly.entity_id
_entity_poly.type
_entity_poly.pdbx_seq_one_letter_code
_entity_poly.pdbx_strand_id
1 'polypeptide(L)'
;KTNFILRPCGGYLTPRNFLAALAFRVFCCTQYMRHHTDPHYTPEPDLCHEILGHMAMFLNPTYAQFIQEIGIASLGCSEKDCDALIRLYFFTFEFGLLAEKIDEKKRNLKVYGAGLLSCFDELKFCVSPDAKIYQFEPNVAIETEPEVTEFQKGYFYTSTIIEALDKI
;
A
#
# COMPACT_ATOMS: atom_id res chain seq x y z
N LYS A 1 3.78 -13.28 -14.89
CA LYS A 1 3.17 -14.32 -14.03
C LYS A 1 1.67 -14.10 -13.82
N THR A 2 1.23 -12.90 -13.48
CA THR A 2 -0.17 -12.55 -13.19
C THR A 2 -0.79 -11.62 -14.23
N ASN A 3 -0.14 -11.44 -15.38
CA ASN A 3 -0.53 -10.49 -16.44
C ASN A 3 -0.55 -9.01 -16.02
N PHE A 4 0.04 -8.66 -14.87
CA PHE A 4 0.36 -7.26 -14.58
C PHE A 4 1.41 -6.74 -15.57
N ILE A 5 1.16 -5.55 -16.10
CA ILE A 5 2.10 -4.81 -16.93
C ILE A 5 2.41 -3.46 -16.30
N LEU A 6 3.59 -2.93 -16.61
CA LEU A 6 4.07 -1.66 -16.10
C LEU A 6 3.87 -0.57 -17.15
N ARG A 7 3.37 0.58 -16.72
CA ARG A 7 3.25 1.79 -17.53
C ARG A 7 4.08 2.91 -16.87
N PRO A 8 5.08 3.48 -17.56
CA PRO A 8 5.80 4.62 -17.03
C PRO A 8 4.85 5.79 -16.71
N CYS A 9 5.01 6.41 -15.54
CA CYS A 9 4.39 7.69 -15.19
C CYS A 9 5.46 8.71 -14.77
N GLY A 10 5.19 9.98 -15.05
CA GLY A 10 6.11 11.08 -14.71
C GLY A 10 5.98 11.60 -13.27
N GLY A 11 5.11 10.98 -12.46
CA GLY A 11 4.79 11.41 -11.09
C GLY A 11 3.38 10.94 -10.70
N TYR A 12 2.81 11.59 -9.67
CA TYR A 12 1.49 11.26 -9.16
C TYR A 12 0.38 11.40 -10.21
N LEU A 13 -0.47 10.39 -10.27
CA LEU A 13 -1.76 10.45 -10.96
C LEU A 13 -2.85 10.79 -9.95
N THR A 14 -3.95 11.37 -10.42
CA THR A 14 -5.17 11.46 -9.61
C THR A 14 -5.58 10.05 -9.15
N PRO A 15 -6.15 9.87 -7.94
CA PRO A 15 -6.62 8.57 -7.45
C PRO A 15 -7.44 7.80 -8.49
N ARG A 16 -8.38 8.47 -9.14
CA ARG A 16 -9.22 7.88 -10.19
C ARG A 16 -8.43 7.26 -11.35
N ASN A 17 -7.47 7.99 -11.89
CA ASN A 17 -6.65 7.51 -13.01
C ASN A 17 -5.69 6.38 -12.60
N PHE A 18 -5.15 6.44 -11.38
CA PHE A 18 -4.32 5.37 -10.83
C PHE A 18 -5.14 4.10 -10.64
N LEU A 19 -6.23 4.16 -9.87
CA LEU A 19 -7.09 3.02 -9.57
C LEU A 19 -7.70 2.42 -10.85
N ALA A 20 -8.17 3.25 -11.79
CA ALA A 20 -8.72 2.76 -13.05
C ALA A 20 -7.71 1.95 -13.87
N ALA A 21 -6.41 2.26 -13.78
CA ALA A 21 -5.37 1.47 -14.45
C ALA A 21 -5.24 0.06 -13.84
N LEU A 22 -5.42 -0.06 -12.52
CA LEU A 22 -5.36 -1.34 -11.81
C LEU A 22 -6.45 -2.31 -12.28
N ALA A 23 -7.61 -1.81 -12.71
CA ALA A 23 -8.70 -2.61 -13.28
C ALA A 23 -8.25 -3.45 -14.49
N PHE A 24 -7.26 -2.95 -15.23
CA PHE A 24 -6.67 -3.57 -16.41
C PHE A 24 -5.34 -4.27 -16.11
N ARG A 25 -5.00 -4.48 -14.83
CA ARG A 25 -3.69 -4.97 -14.38
C ARG A 25 -2.54 -4.11 -14.92
N VAL A 26 -2.75 -2.80 -15.02
CA VAL A 26 -1.72 -1.84 -15.42
C VAL A 26 -1.29 -1.08 -14.17
N PHE A 27 -0.05 -1.27 -13.75
CA PHE A 27 0.53 -0.50 -12.66
C PHE A 27 1.34 0.67 -13.22
N CYS A 28 1.02 1.89 -12.78
CA CYS A 28 1.72 3.09 -13.19
C CYS A 28 2.92 3.29 -12.29
N CYS A 29 4.12 3.22 -12.85
CA CYS A 29 5.37 3.24 -12.08
C CYS A 29 6.28 4.38 -12.50
N THR A 30 6.93 4.98 -11.52
CA THR A 30 8.01 5.95 -11.75
C THR A 30 9.25 5.25 -12.31
N GLN A 31 10.09 6.01 -13.04
CA GLN A 31 11.36 5.51 -13.59
C GLN A 31 12.59 6.25 -13.08
N TYR A 32 12.39 7.36 -12.38
CA TYR A 32 13.47 8.11 -11.76
C TYR A 32 13.87 7.49 -10.41
N MET A 33 15.06 7.83 -9.94
CA MET A 33 15.60 7.39 -8.66
C MET A 33 15.63 8.57 -7.68
N ARG A 34 15.43 8.29 -6.39
CA ARG A 34 15.56 9.30 -5.32
C ARG A 34 16.94 9.97 -5.31
N HIS A 35 16.99 11.18 -4.76
CA HIS A 35 18.24 11.93 -4.65
C HIS A 35 19.22 11.23 -3.70
N HIS A 36 20.49 11.12 -4.11
CA HIS A 36 21.48 10.32 -3.39
C HIS A 36 21.91 10.88 -2.01
N THR A 37 21.52 12.11 -1.65
CA THR A 37 21.82 12.71 -0.34
C THR A 37 21.01 12.09 0.79
N ASP A 38 19.86 11.50 0.47
CA ASP A 38 19.04 10.75 1.42
C ASP A 38 18.58 9.44 0.75
N PRO A 39 19.42 8.40 0.75
CA PRO A 39 19.07 7.12 0.12
C PRO A 39 18.02 6.34 0.93
N HIS A 40 17.83 6.67 2.20
CA HIS A 40 16.97 5.92 3.12
C HIS A 40 15.52 6.40 3.09
N TYR A 41 15.28 7.64 2.66
CA TYR A 41 13.97 8.25 2.60
C TYR A 41 13.74 9.02 1.28
N THR A 42 12.48 9.06 0.83
CA THR A 42 12.02 9.91 -0.27
C THR A 42 10.57 10.32 -0.04
N PRO A 43 10.19 11.58 -0.26
CA PRO A 43 8.82 12.04 -0.09
C PRO A 43 7.89 11.64 -1.24
N GLU A 44 8.45 11.11 -2.33
CA GLU A 44 7.73 10.66 -3.52
C GLU A 44 8.19 9.26 -3.93
N PRO A 45 7.32 8.45 -4.57
CA PRO A 45 7.72 7.14 -5.07
C PRO A 45 8.81 7.29 -6.13
N ASP A 46 9.82 6.44 -6.04
CA ASP A 46 10.90 6.31 -7.01
C ASP A 46 11.03 4.85 -7.46
N LEU A 47 11.88 4.59 -8.44
CA LEU A 47 12.06 3.25 -9.01
C LEU A 47 12.43 2.19 -7.94
N CYS A 48 13.15 2.57 -6.87
CA CYS A 48 13.42 1.68 -5.74
C CYS A 48 12.13 1.25 -5.04
N HIS A 49 11.23 2.20 -4.76
CA HIS A 49 9.92 1.92 -4.20
C HIS A 49 9.11 0.97 -5.09
N GLU A 50 9.08 1.24 -6.40
CA GLU A 50 8.32 0.39 -7.33
C GLU A 50 8.84 -1.06 -7.32
N ILE A 51 10.15 -1.24 -7.48
CA ILE A 51 10.77 -2.56 -7.60
C ILE A 51 10.73 -3.35 -6.30
N LEU A 52 11.16 -2.73 -5.20
CA LEU A 52 11.33 -3.42 -3.91
C LEU A 52 10.01 -3.54 -3.16
N GLY A 53 9.12 -2.56 -3.30
CA GLY A 53 7.82 -2.55 -2.63
C GLY A 53 6.76 -3.36 -3.36
N HIS A 54 6.53 -3.07 -4.64
CA HIS A 54 5.36 -3.61 -5.35
C HIS A 54 5.63 -4.86 -6.19
N MET A 55 6.74 -4.92 -6.93
CA MET A 55 6.88 -5.91 -8.01
C MET A 55 6.82 -7.36 -7.52
N ALA A 56 7.41 -7.66 -6.36
CA ALA A 56 7.34 -8.99 -5.76
C ALA A 56 5.89 -9.40 -5.46
N MET A 57 5.07 -8.47 -4.97
CA MET A 57 3.68 -8.71 -4.61
C MET A 57 2.80 -8.93 -5.84
N PHE A 58 3.05 -8.23 -6.95
CA PHE A 58 2.34 -8.49 -8.21
C PHE A 58 2.57 -9.91 -8.76
N LEU A 59 3.61 -10.62 -8.34
CA LEU A 59 3.83 -12.03 -8.71
C LEU A 59 2.92 -13.01 -7.93
N ASN A 60 2.20 -12.53 -6.91
CA ASN A 60 1.20 -13.29 -6.17
C ASN A 60 -0.18 -13.16 -6.83
N PRO A 61 -0.81 -14.25 -7.30
CA PRO A 61 -2.11 -14.19 -7.97
C PRO A 61 -3.24 -13.60 -7.11
N THR A 62 -3.26 -13.89 -5.80
CA THR A 62 -4.26 -13.36 -4.86
C THR A 62 -4.13 -11.86 -4.71
N TYR A 63 -2.91 -11.37 -4.53
CA TYR A 63 -2.63 -9.93 -4.45
C TYR A 63 -2.97 -9.22 -5.75
N ALA A 64 -2.57 -9.78 -6.89
CA ALA A 64 -2.87 -9.24 -8.21
C ALA A 64 -4.37 -9.17 -8.50
N GLN A 65 -5.13 -10.21 -8.11
CA GLN A 65 -6.59 -10.19 -8.26
C GLN A 65 -7.20 -9.08 -7.39
N PHE A 66 -6.77 -8.96 -6.14
CA PHE A 66 -7.34 -7.99 -5.21
C PHE A 66 -7.12 -6.54 -5.68
N ILE A 67 -5.89 -6.18 -6.06
CA ILE A 67 -5.62 -4.86 -6.60
C ILE A 67 -6.44 -4.58 -7.87
N GLN A 68 -6.69 -5.61 -8.68
CA GLN A 68 -7.57 -5.48 -9.84
C GLN A 68 -9.02 -5.21 -9.44
N GLU A 69 -9.57 -5.90 -8.43
CA GLU A 69 -10.94 -5.68 -7.95
C GLU A 69 -11.14 -4.25 -7.44
N ILE A 70 -10.18 -3.70 -6.69
CA ILE A 70 -10.21 -2.29 -6.29
C ILE A 70 -10.25 -1.37 -7.51
N GLY A 71 -9.43 -1.70 -8.51
CA GLY A 71 -9.44 -0.96 -9.77
C GLY A 71 -10.79 -1.01 -10.47
N ILE A 72 -11.43 -2.19 -10.54
CA ILE A 72 -12.76 -2.38 -11.13
C ILE A 72 -13.81 -1.58 -10.35
N ALA A 73 -13.78 -1.63 -9.02
CA ALA A 73 -14.68 -0.87 -8.14
C ALA A 73 -14.55 0.66 -8.35
N SER A 74 -13.38 1.14 -8.75
CA SER A 74 -13.16 2.56 -9.02
C SER A 74 -13.81 3.07 -10.31
N LEU A 75 -14.19 2.17 -11.24
CA LEU A 75 -14.71 2.54 -12.54
C LEU A 75 -16.13 3.15 -12.42
N GLY A 76 -16.24 4.45 -12.70
CA GLY A 76 -17.51 5.17 -12.66
C GLY A 76 -18.05 5.48 -11.25
N CYS A 77 -17.30 5.15 -10.20
CA CYS A 77 -17.69 5.48 -8.82
C CYS A 77 -17.69 6.99 -8.55
N SER A 78 -18.40 7.42 -7.51
CA SER A 78 -18.38 8.81 -7.07
C SER A 78 -16.97 9.25 -6.62
N GLU A 79 -16.73 10.55 -6.50
CA GLU A 79 -15.44 11.04 -5.97
C GLU A 79 -15.21 10.57 -4.53
N LYS A 80 -16.26 10.63 -3.70
CA LYS A 80 -16.24 10.12 -2.33
C LYS A 80 -15.85 8.63 -2.26
N ASP A 81 -16.42 7.81 -3.13
CA ASP A 81 -16.10 6.37 -3.15
C ASP A 81 -14.69 6.13 -3.70
N CYS A 82 -14.25 6.94 -4.67
CA CYS A 82 -12.87 6.89 -5.18
C CYS A 82 -11.85 7.21 -4.08
N ASP A 83 -12.14 8.21 -3.23
CA ASP A 83 -11.31 8.59 -2.09
C ASP A 83 -11.30 7.50 -1.00
N ALA A 84 -12.45 6.85 -0.78
CA ALA A 84 -12.51 5.69 0.09
C ALA A 84 -11.64 4.53 -0.44
N LEU A 85 -11.76 4.21 -1.74
CA LEU A 85 -10.99 3.14 -2.37
C LEU A 85 -9.48 3.40 -2.36
N ILE A 86 -9.03 4.63 -2.59
CA ILE A 86 -7.59 4.94 -2.52
C ILE A 86 -7.06 4.88 -1.08
N ARG A 87 -7.86 5.24 -0.07
CA ARG A 87 -7.50 5.07 1.35
C ARG A 87 -7.41 3.60 1.74
N LEU A 88 -8.36 2.78 1.29
CA LEU A 88 -8.30 1.33 1.46
C LEU A 88 -7.05 0.76 0.81
N TYR A 89 -6.74 1.20 -0.42
CA TYR A 89 -5.51 0.81 -1.11
C TYR A 89 -4.27 1.18 -0.30
N PHE A 90 -4.21 2.41 0.20
CA PHE A 90 -3.07 2.94 0.96
C PHE A 90 -2.83 2.16 2.26
N PHE A 91 -3.85 2.00 3.10
CA PHE A 91 -3.71 1.33 4.40
C PHE A 91 -3.59 -0.20 4.31
N THR A 92 -3.69 -0.77 3.11
CA THR A 92 -3.44 -2.20 2.86
C THR A 92 -2.18 -2.39 2.02
N PHE A 93 -2.14 -1.96 0.77
CA PHE A 93 -1.07 -2.27 -0.16
C PHE A 93 0.17 -1.38 -0.03
N GLU A 94 0.04 -0.17 0.52
CA GLU A 94 1.19 0.72 0.76
C GLU A 94 1.77 0.53 2.17
N PHE A 95 0.91 0.45 3.18
CA PHE A 95 1.32 0.47 4.59
C PHE A 95 0.74 -0.69 5.43
N GLY A 96 0.27 -1.76 4.79
CA GLY A 96 -0.32 -2.90 5.48
C GLY A 96 0.66 -3.84 6.15
N LEU A 97 0.22 -4.34 7.31
CA LEU A 97 0.91 -5.33 8.13
C LEU A 97 0.13 -6.66 8.17
N LEU A 98 0.83 -7.73 8.52
CA LEU A 98 0.25 -9.04 8.77
C LEU A 98 0.60 -9.52 10.19
N ALA A 99 -0.41 -9.97 10.92
CA ALA A 99 -0.24 -10.65 12.20
C ALA A 99 -1.49 -11.46 12.56
N GLU A 100 -1.31 -12.67 13.08
CA GLU A 100 -2.42 -13.47 13.64
C GLU A 100 -3.03 -12.79 14.88
N LYS A 101 -2.19 -12.19 15.72
CA LYS A 101 -2.58 -11.42 16.90
C LYS A 101 -1.47 -10.44 17.28
N ILE A 102 -1.86 -9.26 17.76
CA ILE A 102 -0.95 -8.32 18.41
C ILE A 102 -0.92 -8.62 19.91
N ASP A 103 0.25 -9.00 20.40
CA ASP A 103 0.56 -9.09 21.84
C ASP A 103 1.55 -7.96 22.18
N GLU A 104 1.31 -7.26 23.29
CA GLU A 104 2.17 -6.20 23.81
C GLU A 104 3.62 -6.68 24.04
N LYS A 105 3.84 -7.98 24.27
CA LYS A 105 5.16 -8.55 24.55
C LYS A 105 5.85 -9.18 23.34
N LYS A 106 5.07 -9.61 22.34
CA LYS A 106 5.59 -10.24 21.10
C LYS A 106 4.74 -9.82 19.91
N ARG A 107 5.19 -8.79 19.21
CA ARG A 107 4.64 -8.36 17.93
C ARG A 107 5.22 -9.25 16.83
N ASN A 108 4.56 -10.38 16.53
CA ASN A 108 4.92 -11.25 15.39
C ASN A 108 4.37 -10.66 14.08
N LEU A 109 4.88 -9.48 13.74
CA LEU A 109 4.47 -8.72 12.56
C LEU A 109 5.25 -9.17 11.34
N LYS A 110 4.55 -9.30 10.22
CA LYS A 110 5.12 -9.33 8.88
C LYS A 110 4.64 -8.10 8.13
N VAL A 111 5.41 -7.67 7.16
CA VAL A 111 5.14 -6.46 6.37
C VAL A 111 4.89 -6.87 4.92
N TYR A 112 3.86 -6.30 4.31
CA TYR A 112 3.58 -6.47 2.88
C TYR A 112 3.31 -5.15 2.15
N GLY A 113 3.09 -4.06 2.90
CA GLY A 113 2.94 -2.72 2.34
C GLY A 113 4.19 -2.26 1.60
N ALA A 114 4.02 -1.79 0.36
CA ALA A 114 5.12 -1.39 -0.51
C ALA A 114 5.92 -0.19 0.01
N GLY A 115 5.25 0.83 0.55
CA GLY A 115 5.87 1.97 1.23
C GLY A 115 6.79 1.52 2.37
N LEU A 116 6.35 0.56 3.17
CA LEU A 116 7.16 0.00 4.25
C LEU A 116 8.33 -0.85 3.73
N LEU A 117 8.11 -1.72 2.75
CA LEU A 117 9.17 -2.60 2.21
C LEU A 117 10.30 -1.83 1.51
N SER A 118 10.06 -0.59 1.10
CA SER A 118 11.00 0.26 0.37
C SER A 118 11.56 1.45 1.16
N CYS A 119 11.08 1.65 2.40
CA CYS A 119 11.58 2.66 3.32
C CYS A 119 12.20 1.99 4.54
N PHE A 120 13.54 2.00 4.60
CA PHE A 120 14.28 1.25 5.62
C PHE A 120 13.96 1.69 7.05
N ASP A 121 13.85 3.00 7.28
CA ASP A 121 13.62 3.54 8.61
C ASP A 121 12.17 3.33 9.07
N GLU A 122 11.20 3.49 8.16
CA GLU A 122 9.80 3.23 8.50
C GLU A 122 9.51 1.74 8.66
N LEU A 123 10.20 0.86 7.91
CA LEU A 123 10.13 -0.59 8.11
C LEU A 123 10.54 -0.97 9.53
N LYS A 124 11.62 -0.38 10.05
CA LYS A 124 12.07 -0.60 11.44
C LYS A 124 11.09 -0.02 12.44
N PHE A 125 10.57 1.17 12.16
CA PHE A 125 9.64 1.85 13.05
C PHE A 125 8.30 1.09 13.18
N CYS A 126 7.69 0.68 12.07
CA CYS A 126 6.35 0.06 12.06
C CYS A 126 6.28 -1.27 12.83
N VAL A 127 7.42 -1.97 12.97
CA VAL A 127 7.54 -3.20 13.77
C VAL A 127 8.08 -2.97 15.19
N SER A 128 8.45 -1.73 15.54
CA SER A 128 8.92 -1.37 16.88
C SER A 128 7.76 -1.35 17.91
N PRO A 129 8.06 -1.32 19.21
CA PRO A 129 7.05 -1.12 20.25
C PRO A 129 6.34 0.25 20.17
N ASP A 130 6.99 1.27 19.59
CA ASP A 130 6.48 2.64 19.57
C ASP A 130 5.39 2.87 18.51
N ALA A 131 5.33 2.01 17.48
CA ALA A 131 4.31 2.10 16.44
C ALA A 131 2.92 1.77 16.98
N LYS A 132 1.93 2.59 16.60
CA LYS A 132 0.51 2.30 16.86
C LYS A 132 -0.02 1.35 15.79
N ILE A 133 -0.61 0.25 16.22
CA ILE A 133 -1.08 -0.82 15.33
C ILE A 133 -2.52 -1.14 15.68
N TYR A 134 -3.37 -1.14 14.66
CA TYR A 134 -4.80 -1.36 14.75
C TYR A 134 -5.21 -2.54 13.89
N GLN A 135 -6.23 -3.29 14.32
CA GLN A 135 -6.83 -4.27 13.42
C GLN A 135 -7.49 -3.53 12.27
N PHE A 136 -7.29 -4.04 11.05
CA PHE A 136 -7.86 -3.43 9.87
C PHE A 136 -9.39 -3.49 9.89
N GLU A 137 -10.01 -2.31 9.86
CA GLU A 137 -11.45 -2.11 9.73
C GLU A 137 -11.68 -1.06 8.62
N PRO A 138 -12.32 -1.43 7.49
CA PRO A 138 -12.49 -0.55 6.34
C PRO A 138 -13.09 0.82 6.68
N ASN A 139 -14.13 0.84 7.52
CA ASN A 139 -14.79 2.06 7.96
C ASN A 139 -13.87 3.00 8.76
N VAL A 140 -12.84 2.47 9.41
CA VAL A 140 -11.82 3.28 10.11
C VAL A 140 -10.75 3.73 9.11
N ALA A 141 -10.31 2.83 8.23
CA ALA A 141 -9.28 3.14 7.23
C ALA A 141 -9.72 4.25 6.26
N ILE A 142 -10.98 4.25 5.82
CA ILE A 142 -11.50 5.29 4.91
C ILE A 142 -11.63 6.67 5.57
N GLU A 143 -11.68 6.75 6.90
CA GLU A 143 -11.73 8.01 7.64
C GLU A 143 -10.34 8.43 8.15
N THR A 144 -9.33 7.57 7.98
CA THR A 144 -7.96 7.86 8.42
C THR A 144 -7.24 8.70 7.36
N GLU A 145 -6.62 9.80 7.78
CA GLU A 145 -5.81 10.64 6.91
C GLU A 145 -4.40 10.05 6.76
N PRO A 146 -3.92 9.80 5.53
CA PRO A 146 -2.57 9.27 5.30
C PRO A 146 -1.50 10.35 5.51
N GLU A 147 -0.39 9.97 6.14
CA GLU A 147 0.80 10.83 6.20
C GLU A 147 1.64 10.64 4.94
N VAL A 148 2.04 11.74 4.29
CA VAL A 148 2.85 11.68 3.06
C VAL A 148 4.26 12.25 3.21
N THR A 149 4.51 12.99 4.30
CA THR A 149 5.82 13.62 4.59
C THR A 149 6.52 13.01 5.78
N GLU A 150 5.81 12.34 6.67
CA GLU A 150 6.32 11.72 7.88
C GLU A 150 5.88 10.25 7.95
N PHE A 151 6.37 9.50 8.94
CA PHE A 151 5.89 8.15 9.19
C PHE A 151 4.41 8.14 9.55
N GLN A 152 3.71 7.06 9.20
CA GLN A 152 2.30 6.94 9.54
C GLN A 152 2.08 7.03 11.06
N LYS A 153 1.05 7.80 11.45
CA LYS A 153 0.62 7.90 12.86
C LYS A 153 0.10 6.59 13.42
N GLY A 154 -0.27 5.65 12.55
CA GLY A 154 -0.70 4.31 12.88
C GLY A 154 -0.78 3.41 11.66
N TYR A 155 -0.69 2.10 11.90
CA TYR A 155 -0.69 1.07 10.87
C TYR A 155 -1.84 0.10 11.09
N PHE A 156 -2.29 -0.54 10.02
CA PHE A 156 -3.34 -1.56 10.08
C PHE A 156 -2.76 -2.95 9.80
N TYR A 157 -3.21 -3.94 10.58
CA TYR A 157 -2.86 -5.33 10.35
C TYR A 157 -4.09 -6.19 10.04
N THR A 158 -3.86 -7.23 9.23
CA THR A 158 -4.77 -8.37 9.07
C THR A 158 -4.05 -9.68 9.35
N SER A 159 -4.78 -10.76 9.58
CA SER A 159 -4.19 -12.10 9.73
C SER A 159 -3.67 -12.62 8.39
N THR A 160 -4.38 -12.30 7.32
CA THR A 160 -4.02 -12.66 5.94
C THR A 160 -4.38 -11.52 4.98
N ILE A 161 -3.79 -11.52 3.80
CA ILE A 161 -4.17 -10.60 2.71
C ILE A 161 -5.63 -10.85 2.29
N ILE A 162 -6.11 -12.09 2.39
CA ILE A 162 -7.49 -12.48 2.06
C ILE A 162 -8.48 -11.86 3.05
N GLU A 163 -8.14 -11.79 4.34
CA GLU A 163 -9.00 -11.11 5.34
C GLU A 163 -9.19 -9.62 5.00
N ALA A 164 -8.14 -8.94 4.53
CA ALA A 164 -8.27 -7.54 4.11
C ALA A 164 -9.26 -7.41 2.93
N LEU A 165 -9.22 -8.36 1.99
CA LEU A 165 -10.13 -8.43 0.86
C LEU A 165 -11.58 -8.70 1.30
N ASP A 166 -11.81 -9.71 2.14
CA ASP A 166 -13.16 -10.11 2.54
C ASP A 166 -13.91 -8.98 3.29
N LYS A 167 -13.17 -8.01 3.84
CA LYS A 167 -13.73 -6.83 4.50
C LYS A 167 -14.02 -5.66 3.55
N ILE A 168 -13.32 -5.55 2.41
CA ILE A 168 -13.43 -4.43 1.46
C ILE A 168 -14.57 -4.68 0.46
#